data_AF-A0A9D2HM50-F1
#
_entry.id   AF-A0A9D2HM50-F1
#
_cell.length_a   1.000
_cell.length_b   1.000
_cell.length_c   1.000
_cell.angle_alpha   90.00
_cell.angle_beta   90.00
_cell.angle_gamma   90.00
#
_symmetry.space_group_name_H-M   'P 1'
#
loop_
_entity.id
_entity.type
_entity.pdbx_description
1 polymer ?
#
loop_
_entity_poly.entity_id
_entity_poly.type
_entity_poly.pdbx_seq_one_letter_code
_entity_poly.pdbx_strand_id
1 'polypeptide(L)'
;MSKEQITVKGYVTAVPRGTDPRQARVAIVQDDVEYRIIPRGAGVDLDDEVSVPVEVTGLLEVHDEVSYLLVRGYAVLEDDSWLEE
;
A
#
# COMPACT_ATOMS: atom_id res chain seq x y z
N MET A 1 -17.79 5.57 -7.82
CA MET A 1 -16.84 5.82 -6.72
C MET A 1 -15.72 6.66 -7.29
N SER A 2 -15.40 7.78 -6.63
CA SER A 2 -14.28 8.63 -7.04
C SER A 2 -12.98 7.98 -6.59
N LYS A 3 -11.97 7.96 -7.46
CA LYS A 3 -10.62 7.50 -7.11
C LYS A 3 -9.75 8.71 -6.87
N GLU A 4 -9.04 8.75 -5.76
CA GLU A 4 -8.11 9.84 -5.45
C GLU A 4 -6.68 9.39 -5.71
N GLN A 5 -5.87 10.24 -6.34
CA GLN A 5 -4.44 9.95 -6.48
C GLN A 5 -3.72 10.37 -5.19
N ILE A 6 -3.04 9.42 -4.55
CA ILE A 6 -2.34 9.64 -3.28
C ILE A 6 -0.91 9.08 -3.32
N THR A 7 -0.10 9.58 -2.39
CA THR A 7 1.20 9.03 -2.02
C THR A 7 1.15 8.66 -0.54
N VAL A 8 1.58 7.45 -0.20
CA VAL A 8 1.60 6.92 1.18
C VAL A 8 3.03 6.52 1.52
N LYS A 9 3.53 6.93 2.69
CA LYS A 9 4.78 6.41 3.25
C LYS A 9 4.42 5.52 4.45
N GLY A 10 4.96 4.32 4.51
CA GLY A 10 4.60 3.38 5.57
C GLY A 10 5.37 2.08 5.47
N TYR A 11 5.10 1.17 6.40
CA TYR A 11 5.70 -0.17 6.36
C TYR A 11 4.79 -1.15 5.64
N VAL A 12 5.40 -2.02 4.84
CA VAL A 12 4.70 -3.17 4.28
C VAL A 12 4.45 -4.19 5.39
N THR A 13 3.20 -4.62 5.53
CA THR A 13 2.81 -5.68 6.48
C THR A 13 2.10 -6.80 5.76
N ALA A 14 2.31 -8.03 6.21
CA ALA A 14 1.57 -9.18 5.73
C ALA A 14 0.13 -9.15 6.27
N VAL A 15 -0.84 -9.36 5.39
CA VAL A 15 -2.27 -9.41 5.74
C VAL A 15 -2.91 -10.69 5.21
N PRO A 16 -3.97 -11.18 5.87
CA PRO A 16 -4.76 -12.28 5.31
C PRO A 16 -5.30 -11.93 3.92
N ARG A 17 -5.53 -12.95 3.10
CA ARG A 17 -6.25 -12.76 1.84
C ARG A 17 -7.62 -12.15 2.14
N GLY A 18 -7.89 -11.00 1.54
CA GLY A 18 -9.20 -10.36 1.61
C GLY A 18 -10.23 -11.01 0.69
N THR A 19 -11.39 -10.38 0.61
CA THR A 19 -12.50 -10.80 -0.25
C THR A 19 -12.27 -10.46 -1.73
N ASP A 20 -11.43 -9.46 -2.03
CA ASP A 20 -11.07 -9.12 -3.41
C ASP A 20 -9.92 -10.02 -3.90
N PRO A 21 -10.13 -10.82 -4.97
CA PRO A 21 -9.12 -11.73 -5.49
C PRO A 21 -7.92 -11.01 -6.12
N ARG A 22 -8.03 -9.71 -6.40
CA ARG A 22 -6.95 -8.87 -6.93
C ARG A 22 -6.04 -8.33 -5.82
N GLN A 23 -6.46 -8.43 -4.56
CA GLN A 23 -5.70 -7.95 -3.44
C GLN A 23 -4.44 -8.81 -3.23
N ALA A 24 -3.29 -8.15 -3.04
CA ALA A 24 -2.07 -8.80 -2.60
C ALA A 24 -2.18 -9.29 -1.14
N ARG A 25 -1.22 -10.10 -0.69
CA ARG A 25 -1.15 -10.56 0.71
C ARG A 25 -0.40 -9.57 1.62
N VAL A 26 -0.29 -8.33 1.16
CA VAL A 26 0.35 -7.25 1.88
C VAL A 26 -0.49 -5.98 1.86
N ALA A 27 -0.25 -5.13 2.85
CA ALA A 27 -0.80 -3.79 2.99
C ALA A 27 0.33 -2.82 3.36
N ILE A 28 0.10 -1.52 3.15
CA ILE A 28 0.94 -0.46 3.74
C ILE A 28 0.24 0.06 4.99
N VAL A 29 0.97 0.18 6.10
CA VAL A 29 0.46 0.81 7.32
C VAL A 29 1.15 2.15 7.53
N GLN A 30 0.34 3.20 7.64
CA GLN A 30 0.75 4.56 7.97
C GLN A 30 -0.23 5.10 9.02
N ASP A 31 0.26 5.58 10.16
CA ASP A 31 -0.57 6.22 11.21
C ASP A 31 -1.85 5.44 11.55
N ASP A 32 -1.73 4.14 11.83
CA ASP A 32 -2.85 3.20 12.10
C ASP A 32 -3.82 2.96 10.93
N VAL A 33 -3.57 3.52 9.75
CA VAL A 33 -4.36 3.28 8.53
C VAL A 33 -3.74 2.14 7.72
N GLU A 34 -4.53 1.08 7.47
CA GLU A 34 -4.18 -0.03 6.58
C GLU A 34 -4.62 0.24 5.14
N TYR A 35 -3.66 0.35 4.22
CA TYR A 35 -3.90 0.46 2.78
C TYR A 35 -3.67 -0.90 2.12
N ARG A 36 -4.76 -1.61 1.81
CA ARG A 36 -4.70 -2.92 1.14
C ARG A 36 -4.27 -2.78 -0.30
N ILE A 37 -3.25 -3.54 -0.70
CA ILE A 37 -2.63 -3.37 -2.00
C ILE A 37 -3.41 -4.11 -3.08
N ILE A 38 -3.74 -3.38 -4.16
CA ILE A 38 -4.14 -3.94 -5.44
C ILE A 38 -3.03 -3.57 -6.44
N PRO A 39 -2.15 -4.51 -6.82
CA PRO A 39 -1.07 -4.24 -7.76
C PRO A 39 -1.62 -3.96 -9.16
N ARG A 40 -1.16 -2.90 -9.82
CA ARG A 40 -1.57 -2.53 -11.19
C ARG A 40 -0.37 -2.30 -12.08
N GLY A 41 0.05 -3.35 -12.79
CA GLY A 41 1.13 -3.28 -13.78
C GLY A 41 2.21 -4.32 -13.53
N ALA A 42 3.19 -4.39 -14.43
CA ALA A 42 4.37 -5.22 -14.25
C ALA A 42 5.35 -4.54 -13.26
N GLY A 43 5.97 -5.31 -12.37
CA GLY A 43 6.97 -4.81 -11.42
C GLY A 43 6.39 -4.16 -10.15
N VAL A 44 5.08 -4.20 -9.96
CA VAL A 44 4.43 -3.79 -8.71
C VAL A 44 4.19 -5.04 -7.87
N ASP A 45 5.25 -5.52 -7.24
CA ASP A 45 5.20 -6.60 -6.26
C ASP A 45 5.78 -6.10 -4.95
N LEU A 46 4.95 -6.09 -3.91
CA LEU A 46 5.31 -5.68 -2.55
C LEU A 46 5.37 -6.89 -1.62
N ASP A 47 5.07 -8.11 -2.10
CA ASP A 47 5.06 -9.32 -1.26
C ASP A 47 6.48 -9.67 -0.75
N ASP A 48 7.54 -9.26 -1.46
CA ASP A 48 8.94 -9.43 -1.03
C ASP A 48 9.43 -8.35 -0.05
N GLU A 49 8.69 -7.25 0.09
CA GLU A 49 9.11 -6.05 0.83
C GLU A 49 8.54 -5.99 2.26
N VAL A 50 8.14 -7.13 2.85
CA VAL A 50 7.53 -7.16 4.18
C VAL A 50 8.48 -6.61 5.25
N SER A 51 7.95 -5.76 6.13
CA SER A 51 8.69 -5.03 7.17
C SER A 51 9.68 -3.99 6.64
N VAL A 52 9.62 -3.66 5.35
CA VAL A 52 10.41 -2.60 4.72
C VAL A 52 9.60 -1.30 4.67
N PRO A 53 10.19 -0.13 4.98
CA PRO A 53 9.54 1.16 4.76
C PRO A 53 9.52 1.48 3.27
N VAL A 54 8.38 1.92 2.77
CA VAL A 54 8.16 2.22 1.36
C VAL A 54 7.40 3.53 1.18
N GLU A 55 7.65 4.21 0.07
CA GLU A 55 6.78 5.24 -0.49
C GLU A 55 6.01 4.65 -1.66
N VAL A 56 4.68 4.69 -1.61
CA VAL A 56 3.80 4.08 -2.60
C VAL A 56 2.91 5.15 -3.23
N THR A 57 2.88 5.17 -4.55
CA THR A 57 1.99 6.05 -5.33
C THR A 57 0.88 5.24 -5.99
N GLY A 58 -0.35 5.71 -5.91
CA GLY A 58 -1.47 4.96 -6.42
C GLY A 58 -2.79 5.71 -6.44
N LEU A 59 -3.85 4.96 -6.71
CA LEU A 59 -5.22 5.45 -6.58
C LEU A 59 -5.88 4.83 -5.36
N LEU A 60 -6.38 5.66 -4.45
CA LEU A 60 -7.17 5.23 -3.30
C LEU A 60 -8.62 4.98 -3.72
N GLU A 61 -9.13 3.81 -3.33
CA GLU A 61 -10.54 3.45 -3.36
C GLU A 61 -10.97 2.98 -1.96
N VAL A 62 -11.97 3.63 -1.37
CA VAL A 62 -12.52 3.23 -0.06
C VAL A 62 -13.85 2.50 -0.27
N HIS A 63 -13.93 1.27 0.21
CA HIS A 63 -15.11 0.41 0.11
C HIS A 63 -15.34 -0.30 1.43
N ASP A 64 -16.55 -0.21 1.99
CA ASP A 64 -16.91 -0.88 3.26
C ASP A 64 -15.87 -0.60 4.37
N GLU A 65 -15.45 0.66 4.50
CA GLU A 65 -14.44 1.13 5.47
C GLU A 65 -13.01 0.56 5.26
N VAL A 66 -12.79 -0.17 4.16
CA VAL A 66 -11.47 -0.68 3.77
C VAL A 66 -10.85 0.22 2.71
N SER A 67 -9.63 0.68 2.97
CA SER A 67 -8.81 1.46 2.03
C SER A 67 -8.04 0.53 1.10
N TYR A 68 -8.36 0.57 -0.19
CA TYR A 68 -7.63 -0.14 -1.23
C TYR A 68 -6.75 0.85 -2.00
N LEU A 69 -5.46 0.55 -2.08
CA LEU A 69 -4.51 1.31 -2.87
C LEU A 69 -4.18 0.56 -4.15
N LEU A 70 -4.66 1.10 -5.27
CA LEU A 70 -4.33 0.61 -6.60
C LEU A 70 -2.96 1.16 -6.98
N VAL A 71 -1.93 0.37 -6.72
CA VAL A 71 -0.53 0.80 -6.79
C VAL A 71 -0.09 0.97 -8.23
N ARG A 72 0.50 2.12 -8.53
CA ARG A 72 1.10 2.46 -9.83
C ARG A 72 2.63 2.40 -9.80
N GLY A 73 3.22 2.53 -8.62
CA GLY A 73 4.65 2.40 -8.39
C GLY A 73 4.98 2.58 -6.91
N TYR A 74 6.15 2.12 -6.51
CA TYR A 74 6.67 2.32 -5.17
C TYR A 74 8.19 2.50 -5.20
N ALA A 75 8.74 3.04 -4.12
CA ALA A 75 10.16 3.07 -3.83
C ALA A 75 10.39 2.53 -2.41
N VAL A 76 11.38 1.67 -2.25
CA VAL A 76 11.89 1.29 -0.92
C VAL A 76 12.63 2.50 -0.35
N LEU A 77 12.33 2.83 0.90
CA LEU A 77 12.99 3.90 1.63
C LEU A 77 14.23 3.35 2.34
N GLU A 78 15.27 4.18 2.44
CA GLU A 78 16.52 3.78 3.10
C GLU A 78 16.35 3.62 4.62
N ASP A 79 15.43 4.39 5.22
CA ASP A 79 15.18 4.46 6.66
C ASP A 79 13.79 5.08 6.96
N ASP A 80 13.42 5.19 8.22
CA ASP A 80 12.17 5.77 8.72
C ASP A 80 12.22 7.26 9.08
N SER A 81 13.24 7.97 8.60
CA SER A 81 13.37 9.44 8.70
C SER A 81 12.13 10.26 8.27
N TRP A 82 11.22 9.68 7.46
CA TRP A 82 9.95 10.31 7.10
C TRP A 82 8.96 10.45 8.26
N LEU A 83 9.18 9.77 9.39
CA LEU A 83 8.41 9.92 10.62
C LEU A 83 8.78 11.19 11.41
N GLU A 84 9.90 11.82 11.09
CA GLU A 84 10.42 13.00 11.78
C GLU A 84 9.92 14.34 11.18
N GLU A 85 9.18 14.29 10.06
CA GLU A 85 8.69 15.46 9.31
C GLU A 85 7.36 16.05 9.82
#